data_AF-A0A8M1KHW6-F1
#
_entry.id   AF-A0A8M1KHW6-F1
#
_cell.length_a   1.000
_cell.length_b   1.000
_cell.length_c   1.000
_cell.angle_alpha   90.00
_cell.angle_beta   90.00
_cell.angle_gamma   90.00
#
_symmetry.space_group_name_H-M   'P 1'
#
loop_
_entity.id
_entity.type
_entity.pdbx_description
1 polymer ?
#
loop_
_entity_poly.entity_id
_entity_poly.type
_entity_poly.pdbx_seq_one_letter_code
_entity_poly.pdbx_strand_id
1 'polypeptide(L)'
;MLPHSIGYHVAWMYSWSVFLAHCDVNSVSSLEKQTSDLMAKYSLIDGHNDLALQLRIRHKNKLSQVDPYNIPHVATDINRLHSGHVGAQVFAAYVLCTAQDKDAVRLALEQIDVILRLCSEWPDFKLVTTSEGLRNTTKIACMLSLEGGHIIDSSLPALRMFYRLGVRSMALTHTCNTPW
;
A
#
# COMPACT_ATOMS: atom_id res chain seq x y z
N MET A 1 -31.46 -59.18 -50.09
CA MET A 1 -31.06 -59.31 -48.68
C MET A 1 -30.38 -58.00 -48.33
N LEU A 2 -30.83 -57.30 -47.28
CA LEU A 2 -30.97 -55.83 -47.25
C LEU A 2 -31.96 -55.29 -48.32
N PRO A 3 -32.54 -54.07 -48.17
CA PRO A 3 -32.53 -53.12 -47.03
C PRO A 3 -33.95 -52.67 -46.55
N HIS A 4 -34.00 -51.65 -45.65
CA HIS A 4 -35.15 -50.77 -45.26
C HIS A 4 -36.26 -51.35 -44.34
N SER A 5 -37.10 -50.56 -43.64
CA SER A 5 -37.00 -49.24 -42.94
C SER A 5 -38.34 -48.91 -42.22
N ILE A 6 -38.44 -47.81 -41.43
CA ILE A 6 -39.67 -47.22 -40.80
C ILE A 6 -40.19 -48.06 -39.58
N GLY A 7 -40.81 -47.57 -38.48
CA GLY A 7 -41.24 -46.26 -37.92
C GLY A 7 -42.44 -46.50 -36.94
N TYR A 8 -42.92 -45.65 -36.01
CA TYR A 8 -42.58 -44.30 -35.49
C TYR A 8 -43.24 -44.07 -34.09
N HIS A 9 -42.68 -43.19 -33.24
CA HIS A 9 -43.28 -42.61 -31.98
C HIS A 9 -43.60 -43.62 -30.83
N VAL A 10 -43.80 -43.24 -29.54
CA VAL A 10 -44.26 -42.00 -28.85
C VAL A 10 -43.32 -41.57 -27.69
N ALA A 11 -43.45 -40.31 -27.26
CA ALA A 11 -42.60 -39.63 -26.26
C ALA A 11 -42.82 -40.03 -24.78
N TRP A 12 -41.85 -39.65 -23.94
CA TRP A 12 -42.11 -39.00 -22.64
C TRP A 12 -41.06 -37.90 -22.38
N MET A 13 -41.46 -36.85 -21.67
CA MET A 13 -40.63 -35.65 -21.43
C MET A 13 -39.82 -35.73 -20.14
N TYR A 14 -38.54 -35.40 -20.20
CA TYR A 14 -37.77 -34.92 -19.04
C TYR A 14 -36.98 -33.66 -19.41
N SER A 15 -37.63 -32.50 -19.25
CA SER A 15 -36.97 -31.20 -19.37
C SER A 15 -36.13 -30.92 -18.13
N TRP A 16 -34.88 -31.38 -18.11
CA TRP A 16 -33.88 -30.85 -17.19
C TRP A 16 -33.45 -29.47 -17.68
N SER A 17 -34.26 -28.46 -17.32
CA SER A 17 -33.96 -27.06 -17.56
C SER A 17 -32.75 -26.66 -16.73
N VAL A 18 -31.55 -26.77 -17.32
CA VAL A 18 -30.31 -26.25 -16.75
C VAL A 18 -30.39 -24.72 -16.76
N PHE A 19 -31.02 -24.17 -15.73
CA PHE A 19 -30.87 -22.76 -15.33
C PHE A 19 -29.46 -22.58 -14.77
N LEU A 20 -28.47 -22.61 -15.68
CA LEU A 20 -27.17 -21.98 -15.44
C LEU A 20 -27.44 -20.50 -15.17
N ALA A 21 -27.38 -20.12 -13.90
CA ALA A 21 -27.48 -18.73 -13.49
C ALA A 21 -26.38 -17.94 -14.20
N HIS A 22 -26.77 -17.12 -15.18
CA HIS A 22 -25.89 -16.21 -15.89
C HIS A 22 -25.57 -14.99 -15.00
N CYS A 23 -25.07 -15.25 -13.79
CA CYS A 23 -24.58 -14.24 -12.88
C CYS A 23 -23.29 -13.64 -13.45
N ASP A 24 -23.45 -12.49 -14.11
CA ASP A 24 -22.65 -11.30 -13.82
C ASP A 24 -21.13 -11.33 -14.08
N VAL A 25 -20.58 -12.34 -14.76
CA VAL A 25 -19.19 -12.32 -15.27
C VAL A 25 -18.93 -11.05 -16.13
N ASN A 26 -19.95 -10.59 -16.87
CA ASN A 26 -19.90 -9.36 -17.67
C ASN A 26 -20.04 -8.07 -16.84
N SER A 27 -20.60 -8.11 -15.62
CA SER A 27 -20.76 -6.91 -14.78
C SER A 27 -19.63 -6.76 -13.77
N VAL A 28 -19.09 -7.86 -13.23
CA VAL A 28 -17.86 -7.85 -12.42
C VAL A 28 -16.69 -7.28 -13.22
N SER A 29 -16.45 -7.80 -14.43
CA SER A 29 -15.40 -7.27 -15.33
C SER A 29 -15.65 -5.82 -15.77
N SER A 30 -16.92 -5.39 -15.84
CA SER A 30 -17.28 -3.97 -16.06
C SER A 30 -16.95 -3.10 -14.85
N LEU A 31 -17.21 -3.56 -13.62
CA LEU A 31 -16.89 -2.85 -12.37
C LEU A 31 -15.38 -2.77 -12.11
N GLU A 32 -14.64 -3.85 -12.36
CA GLU A 32 -13.17 -3.85 -12.30
C GLU A 32 -12.59 -2.84 -13.29
N LYS A 33 -13.07 -2.83 -14.53
CA LYS A 33 -12.64 -1.83 -15.53
C LYS A 33 -13.02 -0.41 -15.12
N GLN A 34 -14.25 -0.16 -14.67
CA GLN A 34 -14.69 1.16 -14.20
C GLN A 34 -13.84 1.67 -13.03
N THR A 35 -13.45 0.76 -12.12
CA THR A 35 -12.56 1.07 -11.00
C THR A 35 -11.17 1.44 -11.49
N SER A 36 -10.61 0.67 -12.42
CA SER A 36 -9.31 0.96 -13.06
C SER A 36 -9.33 2.28 -13.83
N ASP A 37 -10.33 2.51 -14.69
CA ASP A 37 -10.52 3.76 -15.45
C ASP A 37 -10.64 4.98 -14.51
N LEU A 38 -11.27 4.81 -13.33
CA LEU A 38 -11.39 5.86 -12.31
C LEU A 38 -10.06 6.13 -11.59
N MET A 39 -9.35 5.08 -11.18
CA MET A 39 -8.08 5.21 -10.44
C MET A 39 -6.90 5.65 -11.32
N ALA A 40 -6.94 5.33 -12.62
CA ALA A 40 -6.02 5.89 -13.62
C ALA A 40 -6.22 7.40 -13.81
N LYS A 41 -7.41 7.93 -13.51
CA LYS A 41 -7.71 9.38 -13.53
C LYS A 41 -7.49 10.05 -12.17
N TYR A 42 -7.76 9.36 -11.08
CA TYR A 42 -7.64 9.84 -9.70
C TYR A 42 -6.88 8.81 -8.86
N SER A 43 -5.56 8.87 -8.92
CA SER A 43 -4.67 7.92 -8.26
C SER A 43 -4.83 7.92 -6.74
N LEU A 44 -4.70 6.74 -6.12
CA LEU A 44 -4.91 6.55 -4.70
C LEU A 44 -3.89 7.31 -3.86
N ILE A 45 -4.35 7.91 -2.76
CA ILE A 45 -3.52 8.46 -1.69
C ILE A 45 -3.64 7.51 -0.51
N ASP A 46 -2.63 6.68 -0.29
CA ASP A 46 -2.58 5.78 0.87
C ASP A 46 -1.98 6.49 2.10
N GLY A 47 -2.66 6.33 3.23
CA GLY A 47 -2.38 7.08 4.47
C GLY A 47 -1.39 6.43 5.44
N HIS A 48 -1.03 5.16 5.28
CA HIS A 48 -0.14 4.45 6.22
C HIS A 48 0.46 3.15 5.64
N ASN A 49 1.78 3.08 5.54
CA ASN A 49 2.47 1.88 5.05
C ASN A 49 3.80 1.57 5.77
N ASP A 50 3.90 0.35 6.27
CA ASP A 50 4.99 -0.21 7.08
C ASP A 50 6.17 -0.80 6.28
N LEU A 51 6.33 -0.45 5.00
CA LEU A 51 7.49 -0.89 4.20
C LEU A 51 8.83 -0.54 4.89
N ALA A 52 8.93 0.61 5.57
CA ALA A 52 10.12 1.00 6.34
C ALA A 52 10.47 -0.02 7.45
N LEU A 53 9.46 -0.49 8.20
CA LEU A 53 9.62 -1.52 9.22
C LEU A 53 10.04 -2.86 8.60
N GLN A 54 9.46 -3.25 7.46
CA GLN A 54 9.86 -4.47 6.75
C GLN A 54 11.32 -4.40 6.26
N LEU A 55 11.75 -3.24 5.73
CA LEU A 55 13.14 -2.98 5.34
C LEU A 55 14.10 -3.02 6.54
N ARG A 56 13.65 -2.57 7.72
CA ARG A 56 14.40 -2.71 8.98
C ARG A 56 14.56 -4.17 9.39
N ILE A 57 13.47 -4.92 9.45
CA ILE A 57 13.45 -6.33 9.90
C ILE A 57 14.24 -7.23 8.95
N ARG A 58 14.01 -7.10 7.64
CA ARG A 58 14.51 -8.05 6.62
C ARG A 58 15.89 -7.66 6.07
N HIS A 59 16.14 -6.36 5.85
CA HIS A 59 17.35 -5.86 5.17
C HIS A 59 18.21 -4.96 6.05
N LYS A 60 17.86 -4.74 7.33
CA LYS A 60 18.60 -3.86 8.26
C LYS A 60 18.83 -2.46 7.68
N ASN A 61 17.80 -1.91 7.02
CA ASN A 61 17.79 -0.62 6.29
C ASN A 61 18.78 -0.49 5.10
N LYS A 62 19.37 -1.60 4.63
CA LYS A 62 20.31 -1.61 3.49
C LYS A 62 19.57 -1.70 2.16
N LEU A 63 19.19 -0.56 1.61
CA LEU A 63 18.46 -0.47 0.33
C LEU A 63 19.26 -1.04 -0.86
N SER A 64 20.59 -1.01 -0.81
CA SER A 64 21.47 -1.69 -1.78
C SER A 64 21.40 -3.23 -1.78
N GLN A 65 20.54 -3.82 -0.94
CA GLN A 65 20.24 -5.26 -0.89
C GLN A 65 18.76 -5.55 -1.23
N VAL A 66 18.08 -4.64 -1.92
CA VAL A 66 16.65 -4.67 -2.24
C VAL A 66 16.44 -4.32 -3.70
N ASP A 67 15.71 -5.17 -4.44
CA ASP A 67 15.11 -4.80 -5.72
C ASP A 67 13.79 -4.06 -5.42
N PRO A 68 13.69 -2.75 -5.72
CA PRO A 68 12.51 -1.97 -5.36
C PRO A 68 11.28 -2.27 -6.23
N TYR A 69 11.43 -3.02 -7.32
CA TYR A 69 10.36 -3.44 -8.21
C TYR A 69 9.79 -4.82 -7.87
N ASN A 70 10.48 -5.62 -7.04
CA ASN A 70 10.02 -6.94 -6.61
C ASN A 70 10.54 -7.29 -5.21
N ILE A 71 9.85 -6.83 -4.17
CA ILE A 71 10.25 -7.10 -2.78
C ILE A 71 9.49 -8.34 -2.27
N PRO A 72 10.17 -9.44 -1.93
CA PRO A 72 9.51 -10.67 -1.47
C PRO A 72 9.06 -10.57 -0.01
N HIS A 73 7.97 -11.28 0.32
CA HIS A 73 7.39 -11.37 1.66
C HIS A 73 6.91 -10.03 2.27
N VAL A 74 6.62 -9.03 1.43
CA VAL A 74 5.96 -7.76 1.82
C VAL A 74 4.80 -7.45 0.85
N ALA A 75 3.85 -6.62 1.27
CA ALA A 75 2.73 -6.21 0.42
C ALA A 75 3.13 -5.16 -0.65
N THR A 76 4.25 -4.44 -0.46
CA THR A 76 4.56 -3.22 -1.21
C THR A 76 5.90 -3.29 -1.94
N ASP A 77 5.86 -3.04 -3.24
CA ASP A 77 6.98 -2.68 -4.11
C ASP A 77 6.46 -1.77 -5.23
N ILE A 78 7.36 -1.21 -6.05
CA ILE A 78 7.00 -0.23 -7.09
C ILE A 78 6.01 -0.81 -8.11
N ASN A 79 6.17 -2.07 -8.51
CA ASN A 79 5.27 -2.73 -9.46
C ASN A 79 3.86 -2.89 -8.88
N ARG A 80 3.72 -3.27 -7.60
CA ARG A 80 2.41 -3.33 -6.92
C ARG A 80 1.78 -1.95 -6.73
N LEU A 81 2.57 -0.92 -6.43
CA LEU A 81 2.08 0.46 -6.28
C LEU A 81 1.54 1.03 -7.62
N HIS A 82 2.27 0.85 -8.72
CA HIS A 82 1.79 1.23 -10.06
C HIS A 82 0.55 0.44 -10.48
N SER A 83 0.55 -0.88 -10.27
CA SER A 83 -0.60 -1.74 -10.59
C SER A 83 -1.85 -1.41 -9.76
N GLY A 84 -1.65 -0.94 -8.52
CA GLY A 84 -2.69 -0.42 -7.63
C GLY A 84 -3.05 1.05 -7.86
N HIS A 85 -2.49 1.70 -8.89
CA HIS A 85 -2.67 3.13 -9.20
C HIS A 85 -2.41 4.07 -8.00
N VAL A 86 -1.41 3.77 -7.17
CA VAL A 86 -1.06 4.58 -6.00
C VAL A 86 -0.25 5.81 -6.41
N GLY A 87 -0.89 6.98 -6.34
CA GLY A 87 -0.27 8.26 -6.68
C GLY A 87 0.48 8.89 -5.50
N ALA A 88 0.12 8.55 -4.27
CA ALA A 88 0.80 9.01 -3.07
C ALA A 88 0.79 7.93 -1.97
N GLN A 89 1.89 7.82 -1.23
CA GLN A 89 2.07 6.90 -0.13
C GLN A 89 2.69 7.63 1.06
N VAL A 90 1.98 7.64 2.19
CA VAL A 90 2.55 8.00 3.49
C VAL A 90 3.23 6.75 4.07
N PHE A 91 4.56 6.80 4.23
CA PHE A 91 5.33 5.74 4.88
C PHE A 91 5.50 6.03 6.37
N ALA A 92 5.32 4.99 7.18
CA ALA A 92 5.36 5.08 8.64
C ALA A 92 6.78 4.93 9.18
N ALA A 93 7.27 5.95 9.90
CA ALA A 93 8.41 5.82 10.78
C ALA A 93 7.98 5.17 12.11
N TYR A 94 7.70 3.86 12.07
CA TYR A 94 7.28 3.08 13.23
C TYR A 94 8.41 2.78 14.20
N VAL A 95 8.11 2.79 15.51
CA VAL A 95 8.99 2.28 16.56
C VAL A 95 8.20 1.50 17.61
N LEU A 96 8.69 0.32 17.97
CA LEU A 96 8.13 -0.51 19.04
C LEU A 96 7.96 0.28 20.35
N CYS A 97 6.78 0.18 20.98
CA CYS A 97 6.48 0.76 22.28
C CYS A 97 7.50 0.41 23.39
N THR A 98 8.20 -0.72 23.27
CA THR A 98 9.26 -1.13 24.22
C THR A 98 10.50 -0.24 24.20
N ALA A 99 10.64 0.67 23.24
CA ALA A 99 11.69 1.69 23.14
C ALA A 99 11.33 3.05 23.77
N GLN A 100 10.09 3.22 24.24
CA GLN A 100 9.67 4.36 25.05
C GLN A 100 10.58 4.51 26.28
N ASP A 101 10.88 5.76 26.64
CA ASP A 101 11.79 6.17 27.73
C ASP A 101 13.23 5.60 27.59
N LYS A 102 13.64 5.23 26.36
CA LYS A 102 14.96 4.63 26.07
C LYS A 102 15.61 5.21 24.81
N ASP A 103 15.20 4.74 23.63
CA ASP A 103 15.88 5.01 22.36
C ASP A 103 14.91 5.24 21.20
N ALA A 104 13.63 5.47 21.48
CA ALA A 104 12.59 5.74 20.48
C ALA A 104 12.96 6.85 19.49
N VAL A 105 13.55 7.96 19.97
CA VAL A 105 14.02 9.08 19.13
C VAL A 105 15.08 8.62 18.12
N ARG A 106 16.06 7.81 18.55
CA ARG A 106 17.12 7.27 17.70
C ARG A 106 16.55 6.31 16.66
N LEU A 107 15.68 5.39 17.09
CA LEU A 107 15.05 4.41 16.22
C LEU A 107 14.17 5.08 15.16
N ALA A 108 13.44 6.13 15.52
CA ALA A 108 12.64 6.91 14.58
C ALA A 108 13.50 7.69 13.57
N LEU A 109 14.64 8.25 13.99
CA LEU A 109 15.62 8.85 13.06
C LEU A 109 16.14 7.81 12.05
N GLU A 110 16.38 6.56 12.47
CA GLU A 110 16.75 5.46 11.56
C GLU A 110 15.62 4.99 10.64
N GLN A 111 14.36 5.27 10.95
CA GLN A 111 13.23 5.00 10.04
C GLN A 111 12.93 6.18 9.10
N ILE A 112 13.08 7.40 9.58
CA ILE A 112 13.06 8.60 8.73
C ILE A 112 14.21 8.54 7.71
N ASP A 113 15.43 8.16 8.12
CA ASP A 113 16.57 7.96 7.21
C ASP A 113 16.24 6.97 6.08
N VAL A 114 15.78 5.75 6.40
CA VAL A 114 15.51 4.73 5.36
C VAL A 114 14.36 5.15 4.45
N ILE A 115 13.36 5.89 4.94
CA ILE A 115 12.28 6.44 4.11
C ILE A 115 12.82 7.57 3.21
N LEU A 116 13.58 8.54 3.74
CA LEU A 116 14.15 9.63 2.94
C LEU A 116 15.08 9.11 1.83
N ARG A 117 15.88 8.09 2.16
CA ARG A 117 16.72 7.40 1.19
C ARG A 117 15.88 6.63 0.17
N LEU A 118 14.86 5.88 0.57
CA LEU A 118 13.90 5.25 -0.35
C LEU A 118 13.26 6.28 -1.31
N CYS A 119 12.80 7.42 -0.80
CA CYS A 119 12.19 8.50 -1.58
C CYS A 119 13.15 9.22 -2.56
N SER A 120 14.45 8.87 -2.58
CA SER A 120 15.49 9.56 -3.37
C SER A 120 16.41 8.61 -4.17
N GLU A 121 16.71 7.42 -3.64
CA GLU A 121 17.44 6.36 -4.33
C GLU A 121 16.56 5.65 -5.38
N TRP A 122 15.24 5.55 -5.15
CA TRP A 122 14.33 4.81 -6.02
C TRP A 122 13.62 5.76 -7.01
N PRO A 123 13.72 5.53 -8.34
CA PRO A 123 13.42 6.56 -9.34
C PRO A 123 11.93 6.87 -9.49
N ASP A 124 11.02 5.98 -9.14
CA ASP A 124 9.56 6.18 -9.25
C ASP A 124 8.97 7.07 -8.17
N PHE A 125 9.74 7.36 -7.11
CA PHE A 125 9.30 8.19 -6.00
C PHE A 125 9.72 9.65 -6.12
N LYS A 126 8.94 10.51 -5.45
CA LYS A 126 9.30 11.90 -5.17
C LYS A 126 8.95 12.24 -3.73
N LEU A 127 9.94 12.57 -2.91
CA LEU A 127 9.68 13.19 -1.60
C LEU A 127 8.84 14.48 -1.79
N VAL A 128 7.66 14.52 -1.18
CA VAL A 128 6.79 15.70 -1.13
C VAL A 128 6.42 16.02 0.32
N THR A 129 6.29 17.31 0.64
CA THR A 129 5.98 17.76 2.01
C THR A 129 4.91 18.85 2.08
N THR A 130 4.18 19.07 0.98
CA THR A 130 3.04 20.00 0.86
C THR A 130 1.97 19.37 -0.02
N SER A 131 0.70 19.79 0.13
CA SER A 131 -0.38 19.27 -0.73
C SER A 131 -0.25 19.73 -2.19
N GLU A 132 0.46 20.84 -2.44
CA GLU A 132 0.86 21.27 -3.78
C GLU A 132 1.90 20.33 -4.38
N GLY A 133 2.93 19.93 -3.62
CA GLY A 133 3.91 18.95 -4.08
C GLY A 133 3.26 17.61 -4.43
N LEU A 134 2.25 17.19 -3.67
CA LEU A 134 1.43 16.00 -3.97
C LEU A 134 0.61 16.16 -5.26
N ARG A 135 -0.03 17.32 -5.50
CA ARG A 135 -0.80 17.55 -6.74
C ARG A 135 0.07 17.71 -7.99
N ASN A 136 1.30 18.19 -7.85
CA ASN A 136 2.16 18.57 -8.96
C ASN A 136 3.21 17.50 -9.34
N THR A 137 3.26 16.36 -8.65
CA THR A 137 4.21 15.27 -8.96
C THR A 137 3.64 14.32 -10.02
N THR A 138 4.47 13.94 -11.00
CA THR A 138 4.20 12.86 -11.96
C THR A 138 4.79 11.52 -11.51
N LYS A 139 5.36 11.49 -10.31
CA LYS A 139 5.95 10.34 -9.61
C LYS A 139 5.14 10.02 -8.35
N ILE A 140 5.26 8.80 -7.84
CA ILE A 140 4.60 8.40 -6.59
C ILE A 140 5.04 9.35 -5.46
N ALA A 141 4.08 10.07 -4.88
CA ALA A 141 4.35 11.05 -3.84
C ALA A 141 4.74 10.34 -2.55
N CYS A 142 6.00 10.48 -2.16
CA CYS A 142 6.60 9.84 -1.00
C CYS A 142 6.47 10.80 0.19
N MET A 143 5.74 10.40 1.23
CA MET A 143 5.45 11.21 2.42
C MET A 143 5.84 10.47 3.71
N LEU A 144 6.08 11.20 4.80
CA LEU A 144 6.50 10.64 6.08
C LEU A 144 5.49 10.92 7.21
N SER A 145 5.11 9.87 7.94
CA SER A 145 4.45 9.96 9.25
C SER A 145 5.34 9.42 10.38
N LEU A 146 5.04 9.82 11.61
CA LEU A 146 5.49 9.14 12.82
C LEU A 146 4.35 8.27 13.36
N GLU A 147 4.64 7.04 13.79
CA GLU A 147 3.64 6.18 14.42
C GLU A 147 3.86 6.07 15.93
N GLY A 148 3.17 6.95 16.67
CA GLY A 148 3.13 6.99 18.12
C GLY A 148 3.93 8.14 18.73
N GLY A 149 3.33 8.86 19.67
CA GLY A 149 3.92 10.03 20.34
C GLY A 149 5.06 9.71 21.29
N HIS A 150 5.28 8.44 21.66
CA HIS A 150 6.48 7.99 22.37
C HIS A 150 7.76 8.28 21.58
N ILE A 151 7.67 8.36 20.24
CA ILE A 151 8.78 8.76 19.36
C ILE A 151 9.30 10.18 19.66
N ILE A 152 8.44 11.11 20.11
CA ILE A 152 8.89 12.47 20.43
C ILE A 152 9.45 12.62 21.83
N ASP A 153 9.44 11.57 22.67
CA ASP A 153 10.01 11.58 24.03
C ASP A 153 9.54 12.79 24.87
N SER A 154 8.24 13.09 24.78
CA SER A 154 7.59 14.27 25.37
C SER A 154 8.21 15.64 24.98
N SER A 155 9.03 15.67 23.93
CA SER A 155 9.89 16.79 23.54
C SER A 155 9.36 17.52 22.31
N LEU A 156 8.75 18.68 22.52
CA LEU A 156 8.39 19.61 21.43
C LEU A 156 9.60 20.03 20.56
N PRO A 157 10.84 20.15 21.07
CA PRO A 157 12.04 20.23 20.24
C PRO A 157 12.19 19.05 19.26
N ALA A 158 12.01 17.80 19.69
CA ALA A 158 12.10 16.62 18.83
C ALA A 158 11.03 16.65 17.72
N LEU A 159 9.77 16.93 18.08
CA LEU A 159 8.66 17.11 17.13
C LEU A 159 8.99 18.14 16.03
N ARG A 160 9.56 19.30 16.41
CA ARG A 160 9.98 20.32 15.44
C ARG A 160 11.14 19.88 14.55
N MET A 161 12.05 19.04 15.05
CA MET A 161 13.14 18.47 14.24
C MET A 161 12.64 17.41 13.27
N PHE A 162 11.73 16.53 13.68
CA PHE A 162 11.07 15.58 12.78
C PHE A 162 10.29 16.28 11.65
N TYR A 163 9.57 17.37 11.97
CA TYR A 163 8.92 18.20 10.94
C TYR A 163 9.92 18.80 9.94
N ARG A 164 11.10 19.26 10.40
CA ARG A 164 12.19 19.75 9.55
C ARG A 164 12.80 18.66 8.66
N LEU A 165 12.83 17.41 9.14
CA LEU A 165 13.26 16.24 8.36
C LEU A 165 12.21 15.76 7.34
N GLY A 166 11.01 16.34 7.32
CA GLY A 166 9.99 16.08 6.30
C GLY A 166 8.71 15.39 6.80
N VAL A 167 8.61 15.05 8.09
CA VAL A 167 7.39 14.48 8.69
C VAL A 167 6.20 15.43 8.54
N ARG A 168 5.05 14.91 8.09
CA ARG A 168 3.80 15.67 7.92
C ARG A 168 2.57 15.09 8.61
N SER A 169 2.70 13.94 9.28
CA SER A 169 1.67 13.39 10.18
C SER A 169 2.32 12.72 11.39
N MET A 170 1.59 12.61 12.50
CA MET A 170 2.00 11.85 13.69
C MET A 170 0.75 11.23 14.34
N ALA A 171 0.74 9.91 14.51
CA ALA A 171 -0.22 9.25 15.39
C ALA A 171 0.13 9.60 16.85
N LEU A 172 -0.85 10.09 17.63
CA LEU A 172 -0.61 10.56 19.01
C LEU A 172 -0.13 9.42 19.92
N THR A 173 -0.66 8.21 19.73
CA THR A 173 -0.24 6.98 20.40
C THR A 173 -0.09 5.85 19.38
N HIS A 174 0.60 4.78 19.78
CA HIS A 174 0.46 3.46 19.18
C HIS A 174 -0.29 2.57 20.20
N THR A 175 0.00 1.28 20.33
CA THR A 175 -0.52 0.36 21.36
C THR A 175 0.03 0.63 22.79
N CYS A 176 0.47 1.86 23.07
CA CYS A 176 1.04 2.30 24.34
C CYS A 176 0.69 3.77 24.63
N ASN A 177 0.59 4.11 25.92
CA ASN A 177 0.26 5.46 26.37
C ASN A 177 1.50 6.36 26.44
N THR A 178 1.35 7.59 25.98
CA THR A 178 2.27 8.70 26.23
C THR A 178 2.10 9.27 27.65
N PRO A 179 3.09 10.01 28.19
CA PRO A 179 2.94 10.79 29.44
C PRO A 179 2.05 12.05 29.32
N TRP A 180 1.39 12.24 28.17
CA TRP A 180 0.61 13.40 27.74
C TRP A 180 -0.51 12.95 26.79
#